data_AF-A0A0F5YKN1-F1
#
_entry.id   AF-A0A0F5YKN1-F1
#
_cell.length_a   1.000
_cell.length_b   1.000
_cell.length_c   1.000
_cell.angle_alpha   90.00
_cell.angle_beta   90.00
_cell.angle_gamma   90.00
#
_symmetry.space_group_name_H-M   'P 1'
#
loop_
_entity.id
_entity.type
_entity.pdbx_description
1 polymer ?
#
loop_
_entity_poly.entity_id
_entity_poly.type
_entity_poly.pdbx_seq_one_letter_code
_entity_poly.pdbx_strand_id
1 'polypeptide(L)'
;MNISQLSPDRHQSLITVVNHELRTPLTTILISAELLSRYNNSWSEEKKLEYIQRVQKAASELTQLLNSDEFANKLKDYAQNLQDSVS
;
A
#
# COMPACT_ATOMS: atom_id res chain seq x y z
N MET A 1 12.73 18.39 -34.83
CA MET A 1 12.44 17.23 -33.95
C MET A 1 12.16 17.81 -32.58
N ASN A 2 10.89 17.84 -32.17
CA ASN A 2 10.47 18.56 -30.97
C ASN A 2 10.82 17.72 -29.73
N ILE A 3 11.68 18.24 -28.87
CA ILE A 3 12.22 17.55 -27.68
C ILE A 3 11.25 17.57 -26.48
N SER A 4 10.01 18.04 -26.67
CA SER A 4 8.97 18.11 -25.62
C SER A 4 8.21 16.79 -25.36
N GLN A 5 8.78 15.62 -25.69
CA GLN A 5 8.06 14.32 -25.65
C GLN A 5 8.73 13.22 -24.80
N LEU A 6 9.62 13.56 -23.87
CA LEU A 6 10.18 12.62 -22.88
C LEU A 6 10.03 13.24 -21.48
N SER A 7 9.29 12.75 -20.49
CA SER A 7 8.34 11.64 -20.36
C SER A 7 7.61 11.87 -19.02
N PRO A 8 6.28 12.05 -18.98
CA PRO A 8 5.50 12.17 -17.73
C PRO A 8 5.42 10.86 -16.92
N ASP A 9 5.90 9.74 -17.50
CA ASP A 9 5.60 8.37 -17.07
C ASP A 9 6.24 7.97 -15.72
N ARG A 10 7.22 8.73 -15.22
CA ARG A 10 7.88 8.41 -13.94
C ARG A 10 7.05 8.75 -12.72
N HIS A 11 6.35 9.89 -12.71
CA HIS A 11 5.52 10.29 -11.57
C HIS A 11 4.29 9.39 -11.41
N GLN A 12 3.65 9.06 -12.55
CA GLN A 12 2.52 8.14 -12.57
C GLN A 12 2.94 6.75 -12.09
N SER A 13 4.12 6.27 -12.50
CA SER A 13 4.65 4.98 -12.07
C SER A 13 4.93 4.93 -10.56
N LEU A 14 5.50 5.99 -9.96
CA LEU A 14 5.80 6.01 -8.52
C LEU A 14 4.53 5.96 -7.66
N ILE A 15 3.55 6.81 -7.94
CA ILE A 15 2.25 6.81 -7.23
C ILE A 15 1.54 5.47 -7.44
N THR A 16 1.66 4.89 -8.64
CA THR A 16 1.09 3.57 -8.95
C THR A 16 1.74 2.47 -8.10
N VAL A 17 3.07 2.44 -8.01
CA VAL A 17 3.83 1.45 -7.21
C VAL A 17 3.46 1.57 -5.73
N VAL A 18 3.50 2.77 -5.15
CA VAL A 18 3.12 2.99 -3.75
C VAL A 18 1.68 2.55 -3.48
N ASN A 19 0.74 2.89 -4.37
CA ASN A 19 -0.65 2.44 -4.24
C ASN A 19 -0.78 0.91 -4.31
N HIS A 20 -0.03 0.23 -5.18
CA HIS A 20 -0.06 -1.23 -5.26
C HIS A 20 0.50 -1.88 -3.99
N GLU A 21 1.60 -1.34 -3.44
CA GLU A 21 2.20 -1.82 -2.19
C GLU A 21 1.25 -1.63 -1.01
N LEU A 22 0.47 -0.53 -0.96
CA LEU A 22 -0.54 -0.28 0.08
C LEU A 22 -1.81 -1.15 -0.09
N ARG A 23 -2.28 -1.35 -1.33
CA ARG A 23 -3.51 -2.11 -1.62
C ARG A 23 -3.42 -3.57 -1.16
N THR A 24 -2.24 -4.17 -1.19
CA THR A 24 -2.04 -5.58 -0.86
C THR A 24 -2.36 -5.91 0.62
N PRO A 25 -1.72 -5.27 1.62
CA PRO A 25 -2.06 -5.49 3.02
C PRO A 25 -3.49 -5.02 3.36
N LEU A 26 -3.98 -3.93 2.74
CA LEU A 26 -5.37 -3.47 2.92
C LEU A 26 -6.40 -4.50 2.46
N THR A 27 -6.19 -5.11 1.28
CA THR A 27 -7.07 -6.16 0.76
C THR A 27 -7.06 -7.38 1.67
N THR A 28 -5.88 -7.74 2.20
CA THR A 28 -5.73 -8.86 3.15
C THR A 28 -6.52 -8.60 4.44
N ILE A 29 -6.43 -7.38 5.00
CA ILE A 29 -7.20 -6.99 6.19
C ILE A 29 -8.69 -7.10 5.91
N LEU A 30 -9.15 -6.52 4.80
CA LEU A 30 -10.58 -6.47 4.45
C LEU A 30 -11.16 -7.86 4.27
N ILE A 31 -10.52 -8.71 3.46
CA ILE A 31 -10.98 -10.07 3.21
C ILE A 31 -10.96 -10.89 4.50
N SER A 32 -9.91 -10.76 5.31
CA SER A 32 -9.82 -11.51 6.56
C SER A 32 -10.91 -11.10 7.56
N ALA A 33 -11.20 -9.80 7.68
CA ALA A 33 -12.26 -9.28 8.53
C ALA A 33 -13.65 -9.66 8.00
N GLU A 34 -13.87 -9.60 6.69
CA GLU A 34 -15.12 -10.01 6.06
C GLU A 34 -15.41 -11.49 6.27
N LEU A 35 -14.40 -12.35 6.08
CA LEU A 35 -14.53 -13.78 6.30
C LEU A 35 -14.78 -14.11 7.77
N LEU A 36 -14.09 -13.44 8.70
CA LEU A 36 -14.38 -13.55 10.13
C LEU A 36 -15.83 -13.19 10.44
N SER A 37 -16.33 -12.06 9.91
CA SER A 37 -17.71 -11.63 10.13
C SER A 37 -18.73 -12.63 9.56
N ARG A 38 -18.53 -13.10 8.34
CA ARG A 38 -19.45 -14.03 7.64
C ARG A 38 -19.47 -15.42 8.27
N TYR A 39 -18.33 -15.92 8.75
CA TYR A 39 -18.20 -17.31 9.21
C TYR A 39 -17.98 -17.47 10.72
N ASN A 40 -18.09 -16.39 11.51
CA ASN A 40 -17.86 -16.39 12.96
C ASN A 40 -18.56 -17.55 13.70
N ASN A 41 -19.81 -17.86 13.36
CA ASN A 41 -20.57 -18.90 14.07
C ASN A 41 -20.24 -20.33 13.60
N SER A 42 -19.55 -20.47 12.46
CA SER A 42 -19.28 -21.75 11.80
C SER A 42 -17.81 -22.20 11.91
N TRP A 43 -16.92 -21.29 12.29
CA TRP A 43 -15.49 -21.57 12.42
C TRP A 43 -15.11 -21.86 13.86
N SER A 44 -14.12 -22.74 14.03
CA SER A 44 -13.51 -22.99 15.33
C SER A 44 -12.73 -21.76 15.82
N GLU A 45 -12.50 -21.69 17.12
CA GLU A 45 -11.72 -20.59 17.71
C GLU A 45 -10.28 -20.54 17.16
N GLU A 46 -9.66 -21.68 16.87
CA GLU A 46 -8.33 -21.74 16.26
C GLU A 46 -8.32 -21.09 14.87
N LYS A 47 -9.36 -21.37 14.06
CA LYS A 47 -9.49 -20.78 12.74
C LYS A 47 -9.78 -19.28 12.81
N LYS A 48 -10.58 -18.83 13.78
CA LYS A 48 -10.77 -17.38 14.01
C LYS A 48 -9.45 -16.72 14.39
N LEU A 49 -8.68 -17.34 15.28
CA LEU A 49 -7.39 -16.83 15.72
C LEU A 49 -6.40 -16.70 14.55
N GLU A 50 -6.37 -17.68 13.64
CA GLU A 50 -5.55 -17.63 12.42
C GLU A 50 -5.87 -16.38 11.57
N TYR A 51 -7.16 -16.06 11.38
CA TYR A 51 -7.57 -14.89 10.60
C TYR A 51 -7.31 -13.57 11.35
N ILE A 52 -7.45 -13.56 12.68
CA ILE A 52 -7.06 -12.41 13.50
C ILE A 52 -5.54 -12.16 13.37
N GLN A 53 -4.72 -13.21 13.41
CA GLN A 53 -3.28 -13.11 13.19
C GLN A 53 -2.94 -12.60 11.78
N ARG A 54 -3.69 -13.00 10.76
CA ARG A 54 -3.54 -12.46 9.39
C ARG A 54 -3.83 -10.95 9.33
N VAL A 55 -4.90 -10.49 9.98
CA VAL A 55 -5.21 -9.05 10.10
C VAL A 55 -4.06 -8.31 10.80
N GLN A 56 -3.59 -8.82 11.94
CA GLN A 56 -2.49 -8.22 12.70
C GLN A 56 -1.20 -8.16 11.89
N LYS A 57 -0.85 -9.23 11.18
CA LYS A 57 0.34 -9.29 10.31
C LYS A 57 0.24 -8.26 9.19
N ALA A 58 -0.88 -8.21 8.48
CA ALA A 58 -1.08 -7.25 7.39
C ALA A 58 -1.08 -5.80 7.88
N ALA A 59 -1.62 -5.51 9.06
CA ALA A 59 -1.54 -4.19 9.68
C ALA A 59 -0.10 -3.81 10.07
N SER A 60 0.67 -4.78 10.56
CA SER A 60 2.10 -4.59 10.85
C SER A 60 2.90 -4.33 9.58
N GLU A 61 2.68 -5.11 8.51
CA GLU A 61 3.30 -4.91 7.19
C GLU A 61 2.97 -3.52 6.62
N LEU A 62 1.72 -3.08 6.72
CA LEU A 62 1.32 -1.73 6.32
C LEU A 62 2.05 -0.65 7.14
N THR A 63 2.19 -0.85 8.45
CA THR A 63 2.92 0.07 9.34
C THR A 63 4.40 0.14 8.99
N GLN A 64 5.03 -1.02 8.69
CA GLN A 64 6.42 -1.08 8.25
C GLN A 64 6.63 -0.37 6.90
N LEU A 65 5.72 -0.58 5.95
CA LEU A 65 5.76 0.09 4.65
C LEU A 65 5.72 1.62 4.82
N LEU A 66 4.80 2.13 5.64
CA LEU A 66 4.66 3.56 5.91
C LEU A 66 5.87 4.16 6.63
N ASN A 67 6.53 3.39 7.48
CA ASN A 67 7.72 3.82 8.22
C ASN A 67 9.03 3.57 7.45
N SER A 68 8.98 2.96 6.26
CA SER A 68 10.19 2.64 5.50
C SER A 68 10.81 3.91 4.92
N ASP A 69 12.15 3.98 4.98
CA ASP A 69 12.90 5.07 4.34
C ASP A 69 12.62 5.12 2.83
N GLU A 70 12.36 3.97 2.21
CA GLU A 70 11.99 3.89 0.80
C GLU A 70 10.68 4.62 0.50
N PHE A 71 9.65 4.46 1.33
CA PHE A 71 8.38 5.18 1.18
C PHE A 71 8.56 6.69 1.39
N ALA A 72 9.32 7.09 2.42
CA ALA A 72 9.63 8.50 2.66
C ALA A 72 10.41 9.14 1.49
N ASN A 73 11.39 8.43 0.92
CA ASN A 73 12.15 8.88 -0.23
C ASN A 73 11.27 9.00 -1.49
N LYS A 74 10.41 8.01 -1.77
CA LYS A 74 9.44 8.07 -2.90
C LYS A 74 8.54 9.33 -2.81
N LEU A 75 8.10 9.72 -1.61
CA LEU A 75 7.31 10.94 -1.40
C LEU A 75 8.13 12.22 -1.53
N LYS A 76 9.35 12.22 -1.01
CA LYS A 76 10.27 13.37 -1.11
C LYS A 76 10.64 13.66 -2.56
N ASP A 77 10.95 12.63 -3.34
CA ASP A 77 11.24 12.75 -4.77
C ASP A 77 10.05 13.35 -5.52
N TYR A 78 8.82 12.97 -5.18
CA TYR A 78 7.63 13.59 -5.76
C TYR A 78 7.52 15.09 -5.42
N ALA A 79 7.71 15.46 -4.14
CA ALA A 79 7.58 16.84 -3.70
C ALA A 79 8.66 17.78 -4.28
N GLN A 80 9.91 17.31 -4.37
CA GLN A 80 11.02 18.10 -4.90
C GLN A 80 10.83 18.46 -6.38
N ASN A 81 10.37 17.50 -7.19
CA ASN A 81 10.19 17.69 -8.63
C ASN A 81 8.98 18.57 -9.01
N LEU A 82 8.02 18.75 -8.09
CA LEU A 82 6.95 19.74 -8.24
C LEU A 82 7.47 21.18 -8.09
N GLN A 83 8.48 21.39 -7.25
CA GLN A 83 9.08 22.70 -7.02
C GLN A 83 9.96 23.14 -8.21
N ASP A 84 10.62 22.16 -8.87
CA ASP A 84 11.44 22.37 -10.06
C ASP A 84 10.62 22.58 -11.35
N SER A 85 9.34 22.18 -11.38
CA SER A 85 8.44 22.42 -12.52
C SER A 85 7.76 23.79 -12.51
N VAL A 86 7.85 24.52 -11.39
CA VAL A 86 7.25 25.86 -11.20
C VAL A 86 8.31 26.97 -11.26
N SER A 87 9.59 26.61 -11.32
CA SER A 87 10.73 27.53 -11.54
C SER A 87 11.17 27.53 -12.99
#